data_AF-A0A3N5Y7D1-F1
#
_entry.id   AF-A0A3N5Y7D1-F1
#
_cell.length_a   1.000
_cell.length_b   1.000
_cell.length_c   1.000
_cell.angle_alpha   90.00
_cell.angle_beta   90.00
_cell.angle_gamma   90.00
#
_symmetry.space_group_name_H-M   'P 1'
#
loop_
_entity.id
_entity.type
_entity.pdbx_description
1 polymer ?
#
loop_
_entity_poly.entity_id
_entity_poly.type
_entity_poly.pdbx_seq_one_letter_code
_entity_poly.pdbx_strand_id
1 'polypeptide(L)' 'MAIENKINDLTKRRQASKKGGGEDKIKSQHDKGKMTARERIAAFLDEGSFVEL' A
#
# COMPACT_ATOMS: atom_id res chain seq x y z
N MET A 1 -14.35 5.96 -22.64
CA MET A 1 -13.33 4.94 -22.98
C MET A 1 -11.90 5.37 -22.67
N ALA A 2 -11.28 6.36 -23.32
CA ALA A 2 -9.85 6.66 -23.08
C ALA A 2 -9.52 7.14 -21.65
N ILE A 3 -10.38 7.97 -21.04
CA ILE A 3 -10.20 8.44 -19.66
C ILE A 3 -10.39 7.29 -18.66
N GLU A 4 -11.42 6.47 -18.86
CA GLU A 4 -11.74 5.32 -18.01
C GLU A 4 -10.60 4.28 -18.00
N ASN A 5 -9.99 4.02 -19.16
CA ASN A 5 -8.81 3.17 -19.24
C ASN A 5 -7.62 3.73 -18.44
N LYS A 6 -7.39 5.06 -18.49
CA LYS A 6 -6.34 5.71 -17.70
C LYS A 6 -6.61 5.65 -16.20
N ILE A 7 -7.87 5.83 -15.78
CA ILE A 7 -8.28 5.71 -14.38
C ILE A 7 -8.07 4.27 -13.88
N ASN A 8 -8.43 3.27 -14.69
CA ASN A 8 -8.24 1.87 -14.35
C ASN A 8 -6.75 1.50 -14.23
N ASP A 9 -5.91 1.96 -15.15
CA ASP A 9 -4.46 1.77 -15.08
C ASP A 9 -3.86 2.42 -13.83
N LEU A 10 -4.23 3.68 -13.54
CA LEU A 10 -3.80 4.38 -12.32
C LEU A 10 -4.20 3.60 -11.06
N THR A 11 -5.42 3.07 -11.02
CA THR A 11 -5.94 2.30 -9.88
C THR A 11 -5.15 1.00 -9.70
N LYS A 12 -4.86 0.27 -10.78
CA LYS A 12 -4.03 -0.94 -10.74
C LYS A 12 -2.63 -0.66 -10.22
N ARG A 13 -1.99 0.41 -10.70
CA ARG A 13 -0.66 0.82 -10.22
C ARG A 13 -0.67 1.18 -8.74
N ARG A 14 -1.67 1.92 -8.27
CA ARG A 14 -1.85 2.24 -6.84
C ARG A 14 -2.01 0.97 -6.00
N GLN A 15 -2.81 0.01 -6.46
CA GLN A 15 -2.97 -1.28 -5.76
C GLN A 15 -1.67 -2.09 -5.72
N ALA A 16 -0.91 -2.13 -6.83
CA ALA A 16 0.38 -2.79 -6.87
C ALA A 16 1.38 -2.14 -5.91
N SER A 17 1.48 -0.81 -5.91
CA SER A 17 2.35 -0.07 -4.98
C SER A 17 2.00 -0.36 -3.53
N LYS A 18 0.70 -0.51 -3.18
CA LYS A 18 0.24 -0.88 -1.83
C LYS A 18 0.80 -2.23 -1.34
N LYS A 19 0.98 -3.21 -2.25
CA LYS A 19 1.56 -4.51 -1.93
C LYS A 19 3.08 -4.47 -1.66
N GLY A 20 3.76 -3.37 -1.98
CA GLY A 20 5.18 -3.18 -1.71
C GLY A 20 6.03 -4.30 -2.32
N GLY A 21 6.77 -5.03 -1.49
CA GLY A 21 7.63 -6.15 -1.91
C GLY A 21 6.88 -7.45 -2.28
N GLY A 22 5.55 -7.43 -2.32
CA GLY A 22 4.71 -8.60 -2.57
C GLY A 22 4.24 -9.30 -1.30
N GLU A 23 3.24 -10.17 -1.45
CA GLU A 23 2.57 -10.85 -0.33
C GLU A 23 3.54 -11.71 0.49
N ASP A 24 4.50 -12.38 -0.16
CA ASP A 24 5.53 -13.17 0.52
C ASP A 24 6.41 -12.34 1.46
N LYS A 25 6.76 -11.12 1.05
CA LYS A 25 7.58 -10.22 1.88
C LYS A 25 6.78 -9.62 3.03
N ILE A 26 5.49 -9.32 2.81
CA ILE A 26 4.58 -8.87 3.86
C ILE A 26 4.46 -9.97 4.93
N LYS A 27 4.15 -11.20 4.50
CA LYS A 27 4.05 -12.35 5.40
C LYS A 27 5.34 -12.57 6.18
N SER A 28 6.50 -12.50 5.52
CA SER A 28 7.80 -12.64 6.20
C SER A 28 8.06 -11.55 7.25
N GLN A 29 7.52 -10.34 7.11
CA GLN A 29 7.61 -9.32 8.17
C GLN A 29 6.71 -9.69 9.36
N HIS A 30 5.47 -10.08 9.08
CA HIS A 30 4.51 -10.48 10.11
C HIS A 30 4.97 -11.71 10.89
N ASP A 31 5.51 -12.73 10.21
CA ASP A 31 6.08 -13.93 10.82
C ASP A 31 7.25 -13.61 11.77
N LYS A 32 7.95 -12.48 11.52
CA LYS A 32 9.01 -11.96 12.40
C LYS A 32 8.49 -11.07 13.52
N GLY A 33 7.17 -10.95 13.69
CA GLY A 33 6.52 -10.05 14.64
C GLY A 33 6.68 -8.57 14.29
N LYS A 34 6.98 -8.24 13.03
CA LYS A 34 7.23 -6.87 12.57
C LYS A 34 6.07 -6.35 11.73
N MET A 35 5.72 -5.09 11.94
CA MET A 35 4.82 -4.34 11.07
C MET A 35 5.52 -3.96 9.75
N THR A 36 4.75 -3.91 8.66
CA THR A 36 5.18 -3.34 7.38
C THR A 36 5.37 -1.82 7.48
N ALA A 37 6.01 -1.21 6.50
CA ALA A 37 6.21 0.25 6.48
C ALA A 37 4.88 1.01 6.54
N ARG A 38 3.88 0.59 5.76
CA ARG A 38 2.54 1.22 5.75
C ARG A 38 1.79 1.02 7.05
N GLU A 39 1.88 -0.16 7.66
CA GLU A 39 1.27 -0.42 8.97
C GLU A 39 1.86 0.48 10.05
N ARG A 40 3.18 0.71 10.04
CA ARG A 40 3.82 1.63 11.01
C ARG A 40 3.33 3.06 10.85
N ILE A 41 3.17 3.53 9.61
CA ILE A 41 2.62 4.86 9.32
C ILE A 41 1.19 4.95 9.85
N ALA A 42 0.34 3.96 9.52
CA ALA A 42 -1.06 3.93 9.95
C ALA A 42 -1.22 3.83 11.47
N ALA A 43 -0.29 3.17 12.17
CA ALA A 43 -0.31 3.07 13.62
C ALA A 43 0.24 4.32 14.33
N PHE A 44 1.01 5.15 13.63
CA PHE A 44 1.65 6.34 14.21
C PHE A 44 0.84 7.62 13.99
N LEU A 45 0.16 7.73 12.84
CA LEU A 45 -0.58 8.93 12.46
C LEU A 45 -2.08 8.78 12.75
N ASP A 46 -2.74 9.92 12.92
CA ASP A 46 -4.20 9.96 13.06
C ASP A 46 -4.88 9.37 11.83
N GLU A 47 -5.97 8.64 12.04
CA GLU A 47 -6.70 7.99 10.97
C GLU A 47 -7.15 9.00 9.90
N GLY A 48 -6.85 8.69 8.63
CA GLY A 48 -7.18 9.56 7.50
C GLY A 48 -6.27 10.79 7.30
N SER A 49 -5.31 11.05 8.19
CA SER A 49 -4.42 12.21 8.07
C SER A 49 -3.26 12.02 7.07
N PHE A 50 -2.91 10.78 6.74
CA PHE A 50 -1.75 10.49 5.89
C PHE A 50 -2.03 10.72 4.40
N VAL A 51 -1.18 11.52 3.74
CA VAL A 51 -1.19 11.75 2.28
C VAL A 51 0.15 11.30 1.69
N GLU A 52 0.12 10.29 0.81
CA GLU A 52 1.28 9.75 0.09
C GLU A 52 1.61 10.67 -1.11
N LEU A 53 2.89 11.07 -1.24
CA LEU A 53 3.40 11.98 -2.29
C LEU A 53 3.77 11.27 -3.60
#